data_AF-A0A6A1WNK6-F1
#
_entry.id   AF-A0A6A1WNK6-F1
#
_cell.length_a   1.000
_cell.length_b   1.000
_cell.length_c   1.000
_cell.angle_alpha   90.00
_cell.angle_beta   90.00
_cell.angle_gamma   90.00
#
_symmetry.space_group_name_H-M   'P 1'
#
loop_
_entity.id
_entity.type
_entity.pdbx_description
1 polymer ?
#
loop_
_entity_poly.entity_id
_entity_poly.type
_entity_poly.pdbx_seq_one_letter_code
_entity_poly.pdbx_strand_id
1 'polypeptide(L)' 'MMHAVALGALRGQMQCGRGPYKVCDNHDEFVFWDLFHPTEHTYRIIASEFWSGKSTQIRLVNLKFLATLHKRP' A
#
# COMPACT_ATOMS: atom_id res chain seq x y z
N MET A 1 11.15 15.68 7.18
CA MET A 1 9.91 16.07 7.92
C MET A 1 8.83 16.44 6.90
N MET A 2 7.80 15.63 6.76
CA MET A 2 6.62 15.93 5.92
C MET A 2 5.95 17.19 6.47
N HIS A 3 6.07 18.28 5.71
CA HIS A 3 5.36 19.53 5.95
C HIS A 3 4.60 19.86 4.67
N ALA A 4 3.32 19.51 4.63
CA ALA A 4 2.34 20.21 3.83
C ALA A 4 1.09 20.29 4.71
N VAL A 5 0.55 21.50 4.86
CA VAL A 5 -0.54 21.79 5.78
C VAL A 5 -1.76 20.97 5.39
N ALA A 6 -2.17 20.04 6.25
CA ALA A 6 -3.45 19.35 6.16
C ALA A 6 -3.98 19.10 7.57
N LEU A 7 -5.27 19.36 7.76
CA LEU A 7 -6.00 19.01 8.97
C LEU A 7 -5.96 17.49 9.16
N GLY A 8 -5.23 17.01 10.18
CA GLY A 8 -5.20 15.61 10.58
C GLY A 8 -3.83 15.12 11.06
N ALA A 9 -3.82 14.06 11.88
CA ALA A 9 -2.62 13.55 12.55
C ALA A 9 -1.54 12.99 11.60
N LEU A 10 -1.92 12.62 10.36
CA LEU A 10 -1.05 11.91 9.42
C LEU A 10 -0.41 12.80 8.35
N ARG A 11 -0.70 14.12 8.34
CA ARG A 11 -0.06 15.13 7.45
C ARG A 11 -0.09 14.80 5.95
N GLY A 12 -1.02 13.97 5.50
CA GLY A 12 -1.23 13.70 4.07
C GLY A 12 -1.97 14.85 3.38
N GLN A 13 -1.78 15.01 2.08
CA GLN A 13 -2.52 15.98 1.27
C GLN A 13 -3.69 15.27 0.56
N MET A 14 -4.85 15.94 0.42
CA MET A 14 -6.00 15.37 -0.33
C MET A 14 -5.76 15.41 -1.84
N GLN A 15 -4.95 16.36 -2.29
CA GLN A 15 -4.64 16.52 -3.70
C GLN A 15 -3.50 15.56 -4.05
N CYS A 16 -3.74 14.65 -5.01
CA CYS A 16 -2.82 13.61 -5.49
C CYS A 16 -1.55 14.20 -6.15
N GLY A 17 -0.77 15.00 -5.44
CA GLY A 17 0.38 15.74 -5.99
C GLY A 17 0.00 16.89 -6.92
N ARG A 18 -1.22 17.45 -6.82
CA ARG A 18 -1.58 18.68 -7.55
C ARG A 18 -1.30 19.90 -6.69
N GLY A 19 -0.63 20.90 -7.28
CA GLY A 19 -0.19 22.12 -6.58
C GLY A 19 1.22 22.00 -5.99
N PRO A 20 1.65 22.94 -5.14
CA PRO A 20 2.92 22.81 -4.44
C PRO A 20 2.86 21.68 -3.41
N TYR A 21 3.78 20.73 -3.51
CA TYR A 21 3.96 19.66 -2.54
C TYR A 21 5.45 19.40 -2.33
N LYS A 22 5.78 18.77 -1.20
CA LYS A 22 7.13 18.29 -0.93
C LYS A 22 7.12 16.78 -0.82
N VAL A 23 8.03 16.17 -1.56
CA VAL A 23 8.31 14.73 -1.56
C VAL A 23 9.25 14.43 -0.38
N CYS A 24 9.02 13.35 0.36
CA CYS A 24 9.94 12.92 1.42
C CYS A 24 11.20 12.31 0.82
N ASP A 25 12.32 12.36 1.55
CA ASP A 25 13.62 11.90 1.03
C ASP A 25 13.66 10.39 0.82
N ASN A 26 12.89 9.65 1.61
CA ASN A 26 12.68 8.20 1.47
C ASN A 26 11.19 7.88 1.61
N HIS A 27 10.59 7.31 0.56
CA HIS A 27 9.17 6.95 0.55
C HIS A 27 8.88 5.63 1.26
N ASP A 28 9.88 4.75 1.38
CA ASP A 28 9.70 3.40 1.92
C ASP A 28 9.46 3.41 3.44
N GLU A 29 9.85 4.50 4.11
CA GLU A 29 9.62 4.74 5.54
C GLU A 29 8.16 5.09 5.88
N PHE A 30 7.32 5.32 4.88
CA PHE A 30 5.94 5.75 5.07
C PHE A 30 4.95 4.75 4.47
N VAL A 31 3.83 4.57 5.17
CA VAL A 31 2.74 3.70 4.71
C VAL A 31 1.96 4.35 3.56
N PHE A 32 1.79 5.67 3.60
CA PHE A 32 0.96 6.42 2.67
C PHE A 32 1.76 7.43 1.85
N TRP A 33 1.42 7.52 0.56
CA TRP A 33 1.91 8.54 -0.36
C TRP A 33 1.13 9.86 -0.21
N ASP A 34 -0.20 9.76 -0.07
CA ASP A 34 -1.11 10.88 0.21
C ASP A 34 -2.18 10.48 1.26
N LEU A 35 -3.29 11.22 1.40
CA LEU A 35 -4.31 10.86 2.41
C LEU A 35 -5.03 9.52 2.16
N PHE A 36 -4.98 8.96 0.95
CA PHE A 36 -5.79 7.82 0.55
C PHE A 36 -4.98 6.67 -0.06
N HIS A 37 -3.86 6.98 -0.72
CA HIS A 37 -3.08 6.00 -1.47
C HIS A 37 -1.84 5.56 -0.68
N PRO A 38 -1.66 4.23 -0.47
CA PRO A 38 -0.42 3.67 0.05
C PRO A 38 0.79 4.00 -0.82
N THR A 39 1.99 3.95 -0.22
CA THR A 39 3.25 3.99 -0.97
C THR A 39 3.44 2.73 -1.81
N GLU A 40 4.29 2.81 -2.85
CA GLU A 40 4.67 1.63 -3.64
C GLU A 40 5.24 0.51 -2.74
N HIS A 41 6.08 0.86 -1.77
CA HIS A 41 6.62 -0.08 -0.79
C HIS A 41 5.50 -0.85 -0.06
N THR A 42 4.48 -0.13 0.41
CA THR A 42 3.31 -0.73 1.06
C THR A 42 2.53 -1.62 0.09
N TYR A 43 2.33 -1.19 -1.16
CA TYR A 43 1.68 -2.01 -2.18
C TYR A 43 2.44 -3.30 -2.49
N ARG A 44 3.79 -3.29 -2.49
CA ARG A 44 4.59 -4.51 -2.67
C ARG A 44 4.34 -5.53 -1.55
N ILE A 45 4.25 -5.06 -0.30
CA ILE A 45 3.92 -5.92 0.86
C ILE A 45 2.52 -6.50 0.69
N ILE A 46 1.51 -5.67 0.40
CA ILE A 46 0.12 -6.11 0.19
C ILE A 46 0.03 -7.14 -0.93
N ALA A 47 0.67 -6.87 -2.08
CA ALA A 47 0.67 -7.77 -3.22
C ALA A 47 1.32 -9.13 -2.90
N SER A 48 2.44 -9.12 -2.16
CA SER A 48 3.12 -10.35 -1.70
C SER A 48 2.22 -11.19 -0.80
N GLU A 49 1.56 -10.56 0.17
CA GLU A 49 0.61 -11.24 1.07
C GLU A 49 -0.60 -11.76 0.29
N PHE A 50 -1.18 -10.98 -0.63
CA PHE A 50 -2.30 -11.44 -1.46
C PHE A 50 -1.92 -12.64 -2.34
N TRP A 51 -0.70 -12.65 -2.88
CA TRP A 51 -0.23 -13.72 -3.72
C TRP A 51 -0.01 -15.02 -2.94
N SER A 52 0.74 -14.97 -1.83
CA SER A 52 1.24 -16.17 -1.15
C SER A 52 1.16 -16.14 0.38
N GLY A 53 0.51 -15.13 0.95
CA GLY A 53 0.33 -14.98 2.39
C GLY A 53 -0.51 -16.09 3.02
N LYS A 54 -0.48 -16.12 4.36
CA LYS A 54 -1.17 -17.12 5.18
C LYS A 54 -2.69 -16.90 5.15
N SER A 55 -3.46 -17.97 5.27
CA SER A 55 -4.93 -17.92 5.30
C SER A 55 -5.51 -17.18 6.50
N THR A 56 -4.69 -16.94 7.53
CA THR A 56 -5.04 -16.11 8.70
C THR A 56 -5.11 -14.62 8.35
N GLN A 57 -4.32 -14.17 7.36
CA GLN A 57 -4.30 -12.80 6.87
C GLN A 57 -5.17 -12.66 5.61
N ILE A 58 -5.04 -13.60 4.66
CA ILE A 58 -5.79 -13.62 3.39
C ILE A 58 -6.83 -14.74 3.45
N ARG A 59 -8.06 -14.39 3.83
CA ARG A 59 -9.07 -15.40 4.19
C ARG A 59 -9.60 -16.21 3.01
N LEU A 60 -10.06 -17.41 3.35
CA LEU A 60 -10.28 -18.58 2.51
C LEU A 60 -8.97 -19.11 1.90
N VAL A 61 -8.42 -18.47 0.87
CA VAL A 61 -7.18 -18.89 0.18
C VAL A 61 -6.48 -17.69 -0.47
N ASN A 62 -5.17 -17.79 -0.70
CA ASN A 62 -4.41 -16.77 -1.45
C ASN A 62 -4.55 -16.92 -2.97
N LEU A 63 -4.13 -15.89 -3.71
CA LEU A 63 -4.27 -15.87 -5.17
C LEU A 63 -3.46 -16.97 -5.86
N LYS A 64 -2.29 -17.35 -5.32
CA LYS A 64 -1.48 -18.46 -5.86
C LYS A 64 -2.24 -19.78 -5.80
N PHE A 65 -2.97 -20.06 -4.71
CA PHE A 65 -3.83 -21.24 -4.62
C PHE A 65 -4.92 -21.23 -5.68
N LEU A 66 -5.61 -20.10 -5.87
CA LEU A 66 -6.67 -19.96 -6.87
C LEU A 66 -6.14 -20.13 -8.30
N ALA A 67 -5.01 -19.51 -8.61
CA ALA A 67 -4.37 -19.58 -9.93
C ALA A 67 -3.90 -21.00 -10.30
N THR A 68 -3.66 -21.85 -9.29
CA THR A 68 -3.18 -23.23 -9.47
C THR A 68 -4.25 -24.27 -9.18
N LEU A 69 -5.46 -23.88 -8.77
CA LEU A 69 -6.54 -24.78 -8.37
C LEU A 69 -6.90 -25.78 -9.48
N HIS A 70 -7.03 -25.30 -10.72
CA HIS A 70 -7.39 -26.12 -11.89
C HIS A 70 -6.19 -26.88 -12.50
N LYS A 71 -4.98 -26.68 -11.98
CA LYS A 71 -3.77 -27.40 -12.40
C LYS A 71 -3.45 -28.60 -11.49
N ARG A 72 -4.34 -28.92 -10.55
CA ARG A 72 -4.19 -30.12 -9.71
C ARG A 72 -4.68 -31.33 -10.52
N PRO A 73 -3.90 -32.43 -10.55
CA PRO A 73 -4.34 -33.68 -11.17
C PRO A 73 -5.58 -34.24 -10.46
#